data_AF-A0A947EWL1-F1
#
_entry.id   AF-A0A947EWL1-F1
#
_cell.length_a   1.000
_cell.length_b   1.000
_cell.length_c   1.000
_cell.angle_alpha   90.00
_cell.angle_beta   90.00
_cell.angle_gamma   90.00
#
_symmetry.space_group_name_H-M   'P 1'
#
loop_
_entity.id
_entity.type
_entity.pdbx_description
1 polymer ?
#
loop_
_entity_poly.entity_id
_entity_poly.type
_entity_poly.pdbx_seq_one_letter_code
_entity_poly.pdbx_strand_id
1 'polypeptide(L)'
;MKLLKHQFWHLLCLGALLWAVYVLAGMDPTILKGEFLGFDTLFWLLLALGSPVLHQVYVLVCWRFELLHKSISRAFGKDGFRLFKIGFAILILSRPVTIVLLAISNAFTFTMNSILGYGLSILLLLPGLYLMYSVRKYFGFDRAFGIDHFDPERYKGVPMVK
;
A
#
# COMPACT_ATOMS: atom_id res chain seq x y z
N MET A 1 -6.84 -24.72 -4.22
CA MET A 1 -5.70 -23.98 -3.62
C MET A 1 -6.15 -23.20 -2.38
N LYS A 2 -5.69 -23.56 -1.16
CA LYS A 2 -6.00 -22.80 0.07
C LYS A 2 -5.45 -21.36 0.03
N LEU A 3 -4.47 -21.08 -0.84
CA LEU A 3 -3.80 -19.78 -0.96
C LEU A 3 -4.74 -18.65 -1.40
N LEU A 4 -5.65 -18.88 -2.35
CA LEU A 4 -6.53 -17.81 -2.87
C LEU A 4 -7.93 -17.84 -2.25
N LYS A 5 -8.13 -18.64 -1.20
CA LYS A 5 -9.43 -18.76 -0.54
C LYS A 5 -9.86 -17.38 0.00
N HIS A 6 -11.06 -16.96 -0.37
CA HIS A 6 -11.66 -15.66 -0.05
C HIS A 6 -10.96 -14.43 -0.65
N GLN A 7 -10.14 -14.59 -1.70
CA GLN A 7 -9.51 -13.45 -2.39
C GLN A 7 -10.39 -12.80 -3.47
N PHE A 8 -11.50 -13.43 -3.84
CA PHE A 8 -12.41 -12.91 -4.87
C PHE A 8 -12.87 -11.48 -4.62
N TRP A 9 -13.27 -11.15 -3.38
CA TRP A 9 -13.70 -9.78 -3.02
C TRP A 9 -12.58 -8.76 -3.18
N HIS A 10 -11.34 -9.12 -2.87
CA HIS A 10 -10.19 -8.22 -3.08
C HIS A 10 -9.98 -7.95 -4.58
N LEU A 11 -10.09 -8.97 -5.42
CA LEU A 11 -9.97 -8.82 -6.87
C LEU A 11 -11.11 -8.00 -7.46
N LEU A 12 -12.34 -8.21 -6.99
CA LEU A 12 -13.52 -7.44 -7.41
C LEU A 12 -13.37 -5.96 -7.04
N CYS A 13 -13.03 -5.66 -5.79
CA CYS A 13 -12.81 -4.28 -5.35
C CYS A 13 -11.64 -3.61 -6.07
N LEU A 14 -10.53 -4.34 -6.29
CA LEU A 14 -9.39 -3.83 -7.06
C LEU A 14 -9.80 -3.50 -8.50
N GLY A 15 -10.50 -4.42 -9.17
CA GLY A 15 -11.01 -4.21 -10.52
C GLY A 15 -11.93 -3.00 -10.62
N ALA A 16 -12.85 -2.84 -9.67
CA ALA A 16 -13.75 -1.69 -9.60
C ALA A 16 -12.99 -0.36 -9.42
N LEU A 17 -11.99 -0.32 -8.53
CA LEU A 17 -11.18 0.87 -8.31
C LEU A 17 -10.31 1.23 -9.52
N LEU A 18 -9.69 0.24 -10.16
CA LEU A 18 -8.90 0.45 -11.38
C LEU A 18 -9.78 0.92 -12.53
N TRP A 19 -10.99 0.36 -12.67
CA TRP A 19 -11.96 0.81 -13.66
C TRP A 19 -12.41 2.26 -13.39
N ALA A 20 -12.65 2.62 -12.13
CA ALA A 20 -13.00 3.99 -11.76
C ALA A 20 -11.88 4.98 -12.13
N VAL A 21 -10.62 4.64 -11.84
CA VAL A 21 -9.47 5.47 -12.25
C VAL A 21 -9.38 5.59 -13.77
N TYR A 22 -9.58 4.50 -14.50
CA TYR A 22 -9.59 4.50 -15.97
C TYR A 22 -10.67 5.45 -16.53
N VAL A 23 -11.91 5.36 -16.01
CA VAL A 23 -13.01 6.23 -16.42
C VAL A 23 -12.69 7.69 -16.10
N LEU A 24 -12.27 7.99 -14.87
CA LEU A 24 -11.95 9.36 -14.45
C LEU A 24 -10.79 9.96 -15.26
N ALA A 25 -9.78 9.16 -15.58
CA ALA A 25 -8.65 9.60 -16.40
C ALA A 25 -9.04 9.84 -17.87
N GLY A 26 -10.05 9.14 -18.37
CA GLY A 26 -10.60 9.36 -19.71
C GLY A 26 -11.52 10.58 -19.82
N MET A 27 -12.02 11.13 -18.71
CA MET A 27 -12.95 12.28 -18.73
C MET A 27 -12.26 13.60 -19.12
N ASP A 28 -11.00 13.76 -18.74
CA ASP A 28 -10.22 14.95 -19.07
C ASP A 28 -8.80 14.55 -19.52
N PRO A 29 -8.52 14.53 -20.83
CA PRO A 29 -7.21 14.17 -21.34
C PRO A 29 -6.08 15.09 -20.89
N THR A 30 -6.38 16.29 -20.37
CA THR A 30 -5.34 17.23 -19.90
C THR A 30 -4.61 16.73 -18.67
N ILE A 31 -5.24 15.90 -17.84
CA ILE A 31 -4.65 15.36 -16.62
C ILE A 31 -3.49 14.37 -16.88
N LEU A 32 -3.33 13.91 -18.13
CA LEU A 32 -2.26 12.99 -18.52
C LEU A 32 -1.17 13.66 -19.38
N LYS A 33 -1.29 14.96 -19.67
CA LYS A 33 -0.37 15.70 -20.55
C LYS A 33 0.87 16.25 -19.85
N GLY A 34 0.98 16.08 -18.53
CA GLY A 34 2.13 16.54 -17.77
C GLY A 34 3.36 15.64 -17.93
N GLU A 35 4.47 16.11 -17.37
CA GLU A 35 5.75 15.41 -17.39
C GLU A 35 6.52 15.69 -16.10
N PHE A 36 7.25 14.70 -15.61
CA PHE A 36 8.24 14.88 -14.55
C PHE A 36 9.43 13.95 -14.77
N LEU A 37 10.65 14.48 -14.63
CA LEU A 37 11.92 13.77 -14.83
C LEU A 37 12.02 13.04 -16.19
N GLY A 38 11.46 13.60 -17.28
CA GLY A 38 11.51 12.98 -18.61
C GLY A 38 10.45 11.90 -18.86
N PHE A 39 9.53 11.67 -17.90
CA PHE A 39 8.44 10.71 -18.04
C PHE A 39 7.08 11.40 -17.97
N ASP A 40 6.17 10.99 -18.85
CA ASP A 40 4.80 11.51 -18.88
C ASP A 40 3.99 11.13 -17.63
N THR A 41 2.88 11.83 -17.40
CA THR A 41 2.00 11.56 -16.26
C THR A 41 1.38 10.16 -16.31
N LEU A 42 1.17 9.58 -17.49
CA LEU A 42 0.65 8.22 -17.63
C LEU A 42 1.60 7.19 -17.01
N PHE A 43 2.90 7.32 -17.26
CA PHE A 43 3.93 6.51 -16.64
C PHE A 43 3.89 6.61 -15.11
N TRP A 44 3.84 7.84 -14.58
CA TRP A 44 3.74 8.05 -13.13
C TRP A 44 2.44 7.49 -12.54
N LEU A 45 1.32 7.57 -13.28
CA LEU A 45 0.05 7.00 -12.88
C LEU A 45 0.13 5.47 -12.79
N LEU A 46 0.70 4.82 -13.80
CA LEU A 46 0.90 3.38 -13.82
C LEU A 46 1.83 2.94 -12.68
N LEU A 47 2.88 3.69 -12.36
CA LEU A 47 3.74 3.41 -11.20
C LEU A 47 2.99 3.55 -9.87
N ALA A 48 2.19 4.61 -9.71
CA ALA A 48 1.41 4.86 -8.50
C ALA A 48 0.30 3.80 -8.28
N LEU A 49 -0.28 3.26 -9.36
CA LEU A 49 -1.20 2.13 -9.31
C LEU A 49 -0.49 0.79 -9.09
N GLY A 50 0.67 0.60 -9.74
CA GLY A 50 1.47 -0.61 -9.64
C GLY A 50 2.04 -0.84 -8.24
N SER A 51 2.52 0.20 -7.57
CA SER A 51 3.08 0.13 -6.22
C SER A 51 2.15 -0.58 -5.19
N PRO A 52 0.89 -0.15 -4.98
CA PRO A 52 -0.02 -0.83 -4.07
C PRO A 52 -0.39 -2.25 -4.55
N VAL A 53 -0.54 -2.48 -5.86
CA VAL A 53 -0.84 -3.83 -6.38
C VAL A 53 0.30 -4.80 -6.08
N LEU A 54 1.54 -4.41 -6.37
CA LEU A 54 2.74 -5.20 -6.09
C LEU A 54 2.90 -5.46 -4.59
N HIS A 55 2.70 -4.44 -3.76
CA HIS A 55 2.72 -4.61 -2.30
C HIS A 55 1.67 -5.63 -1.83
N GLN A 56 0.43 -5.55 -2.32
CA GLN A 56 -0.62 -6.49 -1.92
C GLN A 56 -0.34 -7.92 -2.36
N VAL A 57 0.18 -8.11 -3.57
CA VAL A 57 0.59 -9.44 -4.06
C VAL A 57 1.73 -9.99 -3.21
N TYR A 58 2.75 -9.18 -2.92
CA TYR A 58 3.88 -9.55 -2.06
C TYR A 58 3.40 -10.02 -0.69
N VAL A 59 2.57 -9.23 -0.02
CA VAL A 59 2.02 -9.55 1.30
C VAL A 59 1.16 -10.80 1.25
N LEU A 60 0.24 -10.92 0.29
CA LEU A 60 -0.63 -12.09 0.11
C LEU A 60 0.19 -13.38 0.00
N VAL A 61 1.20 -13.38 -0.87
CA VAL A 61 2.06 -14.53 -1.13
C VAL A 61 2.88 -14.85 0.11
N CYS A 62 3.65 -13.89 0.62
CA CYS A 62 4.55 -14.11 1.75
C CYS A 62 3.82 -14.56 3.01
N TRP A 63 2.76 -13.85 3.42
CA TRP A 63 2.02 -14.20 4.63
C TRP A 63 1.33 -15.56 4.53
N ARG A 64 0.71 -15.91 3.39
CA ARG A 64 0.02 -17.20 3.28
C ARG A 64 0.99 -18.37 3.15
N PHE A 65 2.09 -18.22 2.41
CA PHE A 65 3.12 -19.25 2.37
C PHE A 65 3.83 -19.42 3.71
N GLU A 66 3.96 -18.35 4.48
CA GLU A 66 4.50 -18.43 5.83
C GLU A 66 3.53 -19.12 6.80
N LEU A 67 2.25 -18.77 6.79
CA LEU A 67 1.24 -19.42 7.63
C LEU A 67 1.05 -20.90 7.32
N LEU A 68 0.97 -21.28 6.04
CA LEU A 68 0.65 -22.65 5.63
C LEU A 68 1.88 -23.57 5.60
N HIS A 69 3.05 -23.02 5.28
CA HIS A 69 4.23 -23.83 4.93
C HIS A 69 5.51 -23.33 5.58
N LYS A 70 5.48 -22.28 6.42
CA LYS A 70 6.67 -21.69 7.06
C LYS A 70 7.81 -21.46 6.06
N SER A 71 7.46 -21.05 4.84
CA SER A 71 8.39 -21.10 3.70
C SER A 71 9.57 -20.16 3.88
N ILE A 72 9.31 -18.96 4.38
CA ILE A 72 10.34 -17.93 4.60
C ILE A 72 11.17 -18.31 5.83
N SER A 73 10.51 -18.76 6.90
CA SER A 73 11.21 -19.25 8.10
C SER A 73 12.09 -20.47 7.84
N ARG A 74 11.67 -21.39 6.96
CA ARG A 74 12.49 -22.55 6.55
C ARG A 74 13.68 -22.16 5.70
N ALA A 75 13.51 -21.18 4.81
CA ALA A 75 14.58 -20.73 3.91
C ALA A 75 15.62 -19.84 4.61
N PHE A 76 15.20 -18.98 5.53
CA PHE A 76 16.04 -17.92 6.10
C PHE A 76 16.16 -17.97 7.64
N GLY A 77 15.53 -18.94 8.29
CA GLY A 77 15.59 -19.13 9.74
C GLY A 77 15.13 -17.88 10.51
N LYS A 78 15.90 -17.52 11.54
CA LYS A 78 15.65 -16.38 12.44
C LYS A 78 15.58 -15.01 11.72
N ASP A 79 16.22 -14.89 10.57
CA ASP A 79 16.26 -13.64 9.80
C ASP A 79 15.08 -13.52 8.81
N GLY A 80 14.24 -14.55 8.69
CA GLY A 80 13.12 -14.58 7.74
C GLY A 80 12.15 -13.42 7.90
N PHE A 81 11.73 -13.12 9.13
CA PHE A 81 10.84 -11.97 9.39
C PHE A 81 11.53 -10.63 9.08
N ARG A 82 12.82 -10.50 9.38
CA ARG A 82 13.59 -9.28 9.10
C ARG A 82 13.69 -9.02 7.59
N LEU A 83 14.02 -10.03 6.80
CA LEU A 83 14.10 -9.93 5.35
C LEU A 83 12.74 -9.59 4.74
N PHE A 84 11.69 -10.27 5.19
CA PHE A 84 10.32 -9.96 4.78
C PHE A 84 9.95 -8.50 5.09
N LYS A 85 10.28 -8.02 6.31
CA LYS A 85 10.00 -6.66 6.77
C LYS A 85 10.70 -5.60 5.91
N ILE A 86 11.93 -5.84 5.48
CA ILE A 86 12.65 -4.93 4.58
C ILE A 86 11.90 -4.79 3.24
N GLY A 87 11.53 -5.91 2.61
CA GLY A 87 10.77 -5.89 1.35
C GLY A 87 9.41 -5.21 1.51
N PHE A 88 8.69 -5.51 2.60
CA PHE A 88 7.44 -4.83 2.94
C PHE A 88 7.65 -3.31 3.08
N ALA A 89 8.66 -2.89 3.85
CA ALA A 89 8.94 -1.48 4.10
C ALA A 89 9.24 -0.71 2.82
N ILE A 90 10.06 -1.26 1.93
CA ILE A 90 10.35 -0.66 0.62
C ILE A 90 9.07 -0.48 -0.17
N LEU A 91 8.24 -1.53 -0.28
CA LEU A 91 7.01 -1.48 -1.07
C LEU A 91 5.96 -0.55 -0.47
N ILE A 92 5.72 -0.57 0.85
CA ILE A 92 4.75 0.32 1.49
C ILE A 92 5.18 1.79 1.42
N LEU A 93 6.47 2.09 1.61
CA LEU A 93 7.01 3.46 1.53
C LEU A 93 7.10 3.97 0.11
N SER A 94 7.22 3.08 -0.89
CA SER A 94 7.14 3.50 -2.29
C SER A 94 5.78 4.12 -2.64
N ARG A 95 4.70 3.76 -1.92
CA ARG A 95 3.35 4.28 -2.19
C ARG A 95 3.25 5.80 -2.03
N PRO A 96 3.53 6.42 -0.86
CA PRO A 96 3.48 7.86 -0.74
C PRO A 96 4.46 8.56 -1.70
N VAL A 97 5.63 7.96 -1.95
CA VAL A 97 6.60 8.51 -2.91
C VAL A 97 5.99 8.56 -4.32
N THR A 98 5.50 7.44 -4.85
CA THR A 98 4.92 7.39 -6.20
C THR A 98 3.69 8.29 -6.36
N ILE A 99 2.85 8.42 -5.32
CA ILE A 99 1.69 9.34 -5.34
C ILE A 99 2.14 10.80 -5.39
N VAL A 100 3.17 11.18 -4.63
CA VAL A 100 3.71 12.55 -4.66
C VAL A 100 4.34 12.83 -6.04
N LEU A 101 5.09 11.90 -6.61
CA LEU A 101 5.68 12.04 -7.94
C LEU A 101 4.60 12.19 -9.03
N LEU A 102 3.53 11.39 -8.96
CA LEU A 102 2.36 11.54 -9.82
C LEU A 102 1.73 12.93 -9.66
N ALA A 103 1.52 13.39 -8.42
CA ALA A 103 0.93 14.70 -8.15
C ALA A 103 1.77 15.85 -8.69
N ILE A 104 3.10 15.75 -8.62
CA ILE A 104 4.02 16.73 -9.23
C ILE A 104 3.91 16.69 -10.75
N SER A 105 3.93 15.48 -11.35
CA SER A 105 3.84 15.34 -12.82
C SER A 105 2.53 15.89 -13.39
N ASN A 106 1.45 15.86 -12.61
CA ASN A 106 0.12 16.35 -12.98
C ASN A 106 -0.22 17.70 -12.32
N ALA A 107 0.78 18.48 -11.91
CA ALA A 107 0.52 19.73 -11.20
C ALA A 107 -0.26 20.73 -12.06
N PHE A 108 -1.08 21.56 -11.42
CA PHE A 108 -1.86 22.64 -12.03
C PHE A 108 -2.96 22.22 -13.04
N THR A 109 -3.26 20.93 -13.19
CA THR A 109 -4.38 20.47 -14.02
C THR A 109 -5.72 20.54 -13.30
N PHE A 110 -5.73 20.52 -11.97
CA PHE A 110 -6.95 20.58 -11.17
C PHE A 110 -7.37 22.03 -10.92
N THR A 111 -8.53 22.43 -11.46
CA THR A 111 -9.03 23.82 -11.44
C THR A 111 -9.63 24.27 -10.09
N MET A 112 -9.29 23.59 -8.99
CA MET A 112 -9.78 23.93 -7.65
C MET A 112 -8.99 25.08 -7.03
N ASN A 113 -9.64 25.89 -6.20
CA ASN A 113 -8.97 26.87 -5.35
C ASN A 113 -7.86 26.22 -4.51
N SER A 114 -6.63 26.71 -4.62
CA SER A 114 -5.46 26.10 -3.95
C SER A 114 -5.55 26.10 -2.43
N ILE A 115 -6.14 27.14 -1.81
CA ILE A 115 -6.32 27.20 -0.35
C ILE A 115 -7.26 26.08 0.09
N LEU A 116 -8.37 25.87 -0.63
CA LEU A 116 -9.29 24.76 -0.37
C LEU A 116 -8.59 23.41 -0.56
N GLY A 117 -7.83 23.23 -1.64
CA GLY A 117 -7.09 22.00 -1.92
C GLY A 117 -6.07 21.65 -0.82
N TYR A 118 -5.29 22.63 -0.36
CA TYR A 118 -4.35 22.44 0.75
C TYR A 118 -5.06 22.20 2.08
N GLY A 119 -6.16 22.92 2.35
CA GLY A 119 -6.98 22.70 3.54
C GLY A 119 -7.53 21.28 3.63
N LEU A 120 -8.09 20.77 2.53
CA LEU A 120 -8.57 19.38 2.44
C LEU A 120 -7.43 18.37 2.59
N SER A 121 -6.27 18.64 1.99
CA SER A 121 -5.09 17.77 2.11
C SER A 121 -4.60 17.66 3.55
N ILE A 122 -4.53 18.78 4.28
CA ILE A 122 -4.16 18.80 5.70
C ILE A 122 -5.21 18.07 6.54
N LEU A 123 -6.50 18.33 6.29
CA LEU A 123 -7.59 17.67 6.99
C LEU A 123 -7.53 16.14 6.85
N LEU A 124 -7.24 15.63 5.65
CA LEU A 124 -7.09 14.19 5.38
C LEU A 124 -5.78 13.60 5.89
N LEU A 125 -4.71 14.41 6.01
CA LEU A 125 -3.44 13.99 6.58
C LEU A 125 -3.55 13.70 8.08
N LEU A 126 -4.37 14.45 8.82
CA LEU A 126 -4.52 14.31 10.28
C LEU A 126 -4.96 12.89 10.71
N PRO A 127 -6.03 12.28 10.16
CA PRO A 127 -6.36 10.89 10.42
C PRO A 127 -5.23 9.91 10.07
N GLY A 128 -4.48 10.17 8.99
CA GLY A 128 -3.35 9.33 8.59
C GLY A 128 -2.19 9.36 9.60
N LEU A 129 -1.86 10.54 10.14
CA LEU A 129 -0.87 10.69 11.20
C LEU A 129 -1.33 10.05 12.51
N TYR A 130 -2.60 10.24 12.86
CA TYR A 130 -3.19 9.60 14.04
C TYR A 130 -3.20 8.07 13.91
N LEU A 131 -3.46 7.52 12.72
CA LEU A 131 -3.37 6.09 12.46
C LEU A 131 -1.96 5.57 12.77
N MET A 132 -0.90 6.24 12.31
CA MET A 132 0.48 5.82 12.59
C MET A 132 0.82 5.90 14.07
N TYR A 133 0.36 6.95 14.77
CA TYR A 133 0.46 7.04 16.22
C TYR A 133 -0.25 5.88 16.91
N SER A 134 -1.49 5.59 16.51
CA SER A 134 -2.32 4.54 17.08
C SER A 134 -1.69 3.17 16.89
N VAL A 135 -1.20 2.87 15.67
CA VAL A 135 -0.43 1.65 15.39
C VAL A 135 0.77 1.55 16.30
N ARG A 136 1.58 2.60 16.44
CA ARG A 136 2.77 2.57 17.31
C ARG A 136 2.41 2.34 18.78
N LYS A 137 1.37 3.01 19.29
CA LYS A 137 1.00 3.02 20.71
C LYS A 137 0.28 1.74 21.12
N TYR A 138 -0.72 1.32 20.35
CA TYR A 138 -1.66 0.27 20.76
C TYR A 138 -1.37 -1.08 20.08
N PHE A 139 -0.89 -1.10 18.84
CA PHE A 139 -0.71 -2.35 18.09
C PHE A 139 0.75 -2.86 18.07
N GLY A 140 1.69 -1.97 17.80
CA GLY A 140 3.10 -2.24 17.55
C GLY A 140 3.42 -2.48 16.08
N PHE A 141 4.52 -1.89 15.58
CA PHE A 141 4.91 -2.00 14.18
C PHE A 141 5.20 -3.44 13.75
N ASP A 142 5.83 -4.26 14.59
CA ASP A 142 6.13 -5.64 14.23
C ASP A 142 4.89 -6.48 13.96
N ARG A 143 3.80 -6.23 14.71
CA ARG A 143 2.49 -6.81 14.41
C ARG A 143 1.85 -6.20 13.17
N ALA A 144 2.01 -4.89 12.94
CA ALA A 144 1.58 -4.25 11.69
C ALA A 144 2.27 -4.84 10.45
N PHE A 145 3.54 -5.23 10.58
CA PHE A 145 4.27 -5.96 9.55
C PHE A 145 3.88 -7.43 9.47
N GLY A 146 3.21 -8.01 10.47
CA GLY A 146 2.72 -9.39 10.43
C GLY A 146 3.65 -10.43 11.08
N ILE A 147 4.36 -10.08 12.15
CA ILE A 147 5.18 -11.04 12.92
C ILE A 147 4.36 -12.23 13.45
N ASP A 148 3.06 -12.03 13.68
CA ASP A 148 2.09 -13.05 14.07
C ASP A 148 1.94 -14.18 13.04
N HIS A 149 2.27 -13.94 11.78
CA HIS A 149 2.31 -14.99 10.75
C HIS A 149 3.55 -15.89 10.89
N PHE A 150 4.65 -15.31 11.37
CA PHE A 150 5.91 -16.01 11.61
C PHE A 150 5.88 -16.78 12.93
N ASP A 151 5.19 -16.27 13.97
CA ASP A 151 5.08 -16.90 15.30
C ASP A 151 3.61 -17.03 15.78
N PRO A 152 2.75 -17.80 15.08
CA PRO A 152 1.32 -17.83 15.35
C PRO A 152 1.00 -18.38 16.74
N GLU A 153 1.76 -19.37 17.25
CA GLU A 153 1.49 -19.96 18.57
C GLU A 153 1.68 -18.95 19.69
N ARG A 154 2.73 -18.11 19.62
CA ARG A 154 2.94 -17.05 20.60
C ARG A 154 1.85 -15.98 20.55
N TYR A 155 1.42 -15.60 19.35
CA TYR A 155 0.50 -14.45 19.18
C TYR A 155 -0.98 -14.81 19.29
N LYS A 156 -1.37 -16.09 19.32
CA LYS A 156 -2.77 -16.53 19.55
C LYS A 156 -3.38 -16.03 20.87
N GLY A 157 -2.59 -15.99 21.94
CA GLY A 157 -3.05 -15.59 23.28
C GLY A 157 -2.85 -14.11 23.60
N VAL A 158 -2.28 -13.34 22.69
CA VAL A 158 -1.94 -11.92 22.91
C VAL A 158 -3.16 -11.06 22.52
N PRO A 159 -3.57 -10.09 23.36
CA PRO A 159 -4.68 -9.20 23.02
C PRO A 159 -4.42 -8.44 21.72
N MET A 160 -5.47 -8.07 20.99
CA MET A 160 -5.35 -7.41 19.69
C MET A 160 -4.62 -6.07 19.81
N VAL A 161 -4.88 -5.32 20.89
CA VAL A 161 -4.19 -4.08 21.26
C VAL A 161 -3.69 -4.17 22.69
N LYS A 162 -2.68 -3.37 23.03
CA LYS A 162 -2.15 -3.22 24.39
C LYS A 162 -3.06 -2.39 25.28
#